data_AF-A0A0S9EV54-F1
#
_entry.id   AF-A0A0S9EV54-F1
#
_cell.length_a   1.000
_cell.length_b   1.000
_cell.length_c   1.000
_cell.angle_alpha   90.00
_cell.angle_beta   90.00
_cell.angle_gamma   90.00
#
_symmetry.space_group_name_H-M   'P 1'
#
loop_
_entity.id
_entity.type
_entity.pdbx_description
1 polymer ?
#
loop_
_entity_poly.entity_id
_entity_poly.type
_entity_poly.pdbx_seq_one_letter_code
_entity_poly.pdbx_strand_id
1 'polypeptide(L)'
;MATKKRPPSAPGPSSDALTDAGLQHAILMRAIPVLRHDVAGPLSVMRMGTMLLKRRLAKGDMTPEQAVERVEQIEEQLGEIAHHIRRLRLWDLQINDRHTVRALVDEAIELARPALMVSGTEMEPLPADLPGWDDVTQVPHTLLYVVLGAIYHLAEQSSPVPAQITVAPAGPFSVRVQARGASTATRLMDADTAARSAGLAQPPALDLAALLQLAQPLGVQVQASGSEVTVTLPGG
;
A
#
# COMPACT_ATOMS: atom_id res chain seq x y z
N MET A 1 -42.48 40.68 14.35
CA MET A 1 -41.52 39.69 14.89
C MET A 1 -40.93 38.95 13.69
N ALA A 2 -39.66 39.21 13.38
CA ALA A 2 -38.98 38.65 12.21
C ALA A 2 -38.63 37.17 12.44
N THR A 3 -39.11 36.29 11.55
CA THR A 3 -38.78 34.88 11.53
C THR A 3 -37.34 34.70 11.05
N LYS A 4 -36.45 34.35 11.98
CA LYS A 4 -35.03 34.07 11.72
C LYS A 4 -34.93 32.77 10.90
N LYS A 5 -34.79 32.91 9.59
CA LYS A 5 -34.57 31.81 8.63
C LYS A 5 -33.24 31.11 8.99
N ARG A 6 -33.33 29.86 9.43
CA ARG A 6 -32.15 29.01 9.72
C ARG A 6 -31.37 28.83 8.41
N PRO A 7 -30.04 29.04 8.38
CA PRO A 7 -29.26 28.75 7.18
C PRO A 7 -29.34 27.24 6.88
N PRO A 8 -29.32 26.83 5.59
CA PRO A 8 -29.31 25.42 5.24
C PRO A 8 -28.07 24.75 5.83
N SER A 9 -28.27 23.66 6.56
CA SER A 9 -27.19 22.79 7.01
C SER A 9 -26.42 22.30 5.79
N ALA A 10 -25.10 22.45 5.82
CA ALA A 10 -24.22 21.87 4.80
C ALA A 10 -24.58 20.38 4.62
N PRO A 11 -24.69 19.88 3.37
CA PRO A 11 -24.96 18.46 3.16
C PRO A 11 -23.82 17.65 3.80
N GLY A 12 -24.19 16.76 4.72
CA GLY A 12 -23.26 15.73 5.20
C GLY A 12 -22.81 14.83 4.04
N PRO A 13 -21.75 14.03 4.22
CA PRO A 13 -21.29 13.12 3.18
C PRO A 13 -22.44 12.19 2.75
N SER A 14 -22.60 11.98 1.44
CA SER A 14 -23.57 11.02 0.91
C SER A 14 -23.22 9.59 1.37
N SER A 15 -24.20 8.70 1.40
CA SER A 15 -24.01 7.28 1.74
C SER A 15 -22.90 6.63 0.88
N ASP A 16 -22.83 7.02 -0.39
CA ASP A 16 -21.82 6.52 -1.33
C ASP A 16 -20.42 6.99 -0.95
N ALA A 17 -20.25 8.27 -0.59
CA ALA A 17 -18.95 8.81 -0.15
C ALA A 17 -18.44 8.15 1.14
N LEU A 18 -19.33 7.81 2.07
CA LEU A 18 -18.98 7.05 3.28
C LEU A 18 -18.56 5.62 2.95
N THR A 19 -19.23 5.01 1.97
CA THR A 19 -18.91 3.64 1.54
C THR A 19 -17.57 3.60 0.81
N ASP A 20 -17.30 4.57 -0.05
CA ASP A 20 -16.02 4.71 -0.76
C ASP A 20 -14.87 4.92 0.23
N ALA A 21 -15.03 5.80 1.21
CA ALA A 21 -14.04 6.01 2.27
C ALA A 21 -13.83 4.74 3.12
N GLY A 22 -14.90 4.02 3.44
CA GLY A 22 -14.83 2.74 4.15
C GLY A 22 -14.07 1.67 3.35
N LEU A 23 -14.21 1.67 2.02
CA LEU A 23 -13.55 0.72 1.15
C LEU A 23 -12.08 1.06 0.91
N GLN A 24 -11.75 2.34 0.72
CA GLN A 24 -10.36 2.83 0.73
C GLN A 24 -9.67 2.46 2.04
N HIS A 25 -10.36 2.67 3.17
CA HIS A 25 -9.85 2.25 4.48
C HIS A 25 -9.63 0.73 4.55
N ALA A 26 -10.58 -0.08 4.07
CA ALA A 26 -10.44 -1.53 4.04
C ALA A 26 -9.23 -1.98 3.21
N ILE A 27 -8.94 -1.33 2.08
CA ILE A 27 -7.74 -1.59 1.27
C ILE A 27 -6.47 -1.25 2.06
N LEU A 28 -6.43 -0.08 2.70
CA LEU A 28 -5.27 0.38 3.46
C LEU A 28 -4.94 -0.53 4.65
N MET A 29 -5.98 -1.05 5.32
CA MET A 29 -5.82 -1.93 6.48
C MET A 29 -5.11 -3.25 6.17
N ARG A 30 -4.93 -3.61 4.90
CA ARG A 30 -4.13 -4.78 4.47
C ARG A 30 -2.64 -4.53 4.52
N ALA A 31 -2.22 -3.30 4.24
CA ALA A 31 -0.82 -2.92 4.19
C ALA A 31 -0.28 -2.49 5.58
N ILE A 32 -1.12 -1.83 6.38
CA ILE A 32 -0.76 -1.24 7.68
C ILE A 32 -0.05 -2.21 8.66
N PRO A 33 -0.50 -3.47 8.86
CA PRO A 33 0.12 -4.36 9.84
C PRO A 33 1.60 -4.63 9.54
N VAL A 34 1.94 -4.84 8.26
CA VAL A 34 3.32 -5.10 7.84
C VAL A 34 4.15 -3.83 7.99
N LEU A 35 3.59 -2.69 7.60
CA LEU A 35 4.30 -1.41 7.66
C LEU A 35 4.56 -0.95 9.10
N ARG A 36 3.69 -1.32 10.06
CA ARG A 36 3.95 -1.12 11.49
C ARG A 36 5.17 -1.93 11.96
N HIS A 37 5.30 -3.16 11.49
CA HIS A 37 6.44 -4.01 11.83
C HIS A 37 7.75 -3.42 11.26
N ASP A 38 7.70 -2.92 10.01
CA ASP A 38 8.85 -2.32 9.31
C ASP A 38 9.36 -1.02 9.96
N VAL A 39 8.51 -0.31 10.72
CA VAL A 39 8.91 0.86 11.52
C VAL A 39 9.40 0.45 12.92
N ALA A 40 8.75 -0.51 13.56
CA ALA A 40 9.05 -0.90 14.94
C ALA A 40 10.38 -1.66 15.08
N GLY A 41 10.75 -2.47 14.10
CA GLY A 41 11.99 -3.25 14.09
C GLY A 41 13.26 -2.38 14.15
N PRO A 42 13.50 -1.51 13.15
CA PRO A 42 14.66 -0.62 13.13
C PRO A 42 14.77 0.29 14.37
N LEU A 43 13.63 0.77 14.88
CA LEU A 43 13.60 1.60 16.09
C LEU A 43 14.14 0.85 17.33
N SER A 44 13.81 -0.44 17.46
CA SER A 44 14.32 -1.30 18.54
C SER A 44 15.83 -1.51 18.41
N VAL A 45 16.32 -1.75 17.19
CA VAL A 45 17.76 -1.89 16.88
C VAL A 45 18.52 -0.61 17.22
N MET A 46 18.01 0.55 16.82
CA MET A 46 18.61 1.85 17.15
C MET A 46 18.65 2.10 18.66
N ARG A 47 17.58 1.78 19.39
CA ARG A 47 17.52 1.93 20.86
C ARG A 47 18.54 1.04 21.56
N MET A 48 18.68 -0.20 21.11
CA MET A 48 19.70 -1.12 21.63
C MET A 48 21.11 -0.66 21.25
N GLY A 49 21.31 -0.20 20.01
CA GLY A 49 22.57 0.31 19.49
C GLY A 49 23.08 1.53 20.25
N THR A 50 22.21 2.52 20.46
CA THR A 50 22.52 3.71 21.26
C THR A 50 22.79 3.38 22.73
N MET A 51 22.05 2.45 23.33
CA MET A 51 22.31 1.99 24.70
C MET A 51 23.69 1.30 24.83
N LEU A 52 24.04 0.43 23.88
CA LEU A 52 25.33 -0.25 23.83
C LEU A 52 26.48 0.73 23.58
N LEU A 53 26.31 1.68 22.66
CA LEU A 53 27.26 2.75 22.38
C LEU A 53 27.53 3.57 23.65
N LYS A 54 26.46 4.05 24.31
CA LYS A 54 26.55 4.80 25.58
C LYS A 54 27.28 3.99 26.66
N ARG A 55 26.96 2.71 26.80
CA ARG A 55 27.57 1.83 27.81
C ARG A 55 29.06 1.61 27.55
N ARG A 56 29.47 1.39 26.30
CA ARG A 56 30.87 1.15 25.94
C ARG A 56 31.72 2.41 26.03
N LEU A 57 31.20 3.56 25.59
CA LEU A 57 31.87 4.86 25.78
C LEU A 57 32.11 5.16 27.27
N ALA A 58 31.11 4.93 28.12
CA ALA A 58 31.23 5.17 29.56
C ALA A 58 32.27 4.28 30.26
N LYS A 59 32.58 3.10 29.69
CA LYS A 59 33.58 2.17 30.21
C LYS A 59 34.98 2.38 29.60
N GLY A 60 35.10 3.18 28.53
CA GLY A 60 36.34 3.31 27.77
C GLY A 60 36.67 2.09 26.89
N ASP A 61 35.73 1.15 26.73
CA ASP A 61 35.94 -0.13 26.03
C ASP A 61 35.69 -0.04 24.51
N MET A 62 35.98 1.12 23.91
CA MET A 62 35.67 1.36 22.49
C MET A 62 36.57 2.43 21.90
N THR A 63 37.09 2.17 20.69
CA THR A 63 37.91 3.15 19.97
C THR A 63 37.01 4.20 19.29
N PRO A 64 37.55 5.38 18.95
CA PRO A 64 36.82 6.39 18.18
C PRO A 64 36.29 5.85 16.84
N GLU A 65 37.04 5.01 16.15
CA GLU A 65 36.65 4.41 14.86
C GLU A 65 35.43 3.50 15.01
N GLN A 66 35.41 2.67 16.05
CA GLN A 66 34.26 1.80 16.38
C GLN A 66 33.02 2.61 16.77
N ALA A 67 33.21 3.78 17.39
CA ALA A 67 32.11 4.68 17.72
C ALA A 67 31.51 5.32 16.46
N VAL A 68 32.36 5.73 15.50
CA VAL A 68 31.93 6.28 14.19
C VAL A 68 31.14 5.22 13.40
N GLU A 69 31.68 4.01 13.24
CA GLU A 69 31.00 2.92 12.52
C GLU A 69 29.61 2.63 13.13
N ARG A 70 29.51 2.66 14.46
CA ARG A 70 28.25 2.42 15.14
C ARG A 70 27.25 3.57 14.96
N VAL A 71 27.72 4.80 14.80
CA VAL A 71 26.88 5.96 14.47
C VAL A 71 26.39 5.86 13.03
N GLU A 72 27.25 5.52 12.07
CA GLU A 72 26.88 5.33 10.66
C GLU A 72 25.77 4.25 10.51
N GLN A 73 25.89 3.13 11.22
CA GLN A 73 24.84 2.09 11.25
C GLN A 73 23.51 2.62 11.83
N ILE A 74 23.56 3.51 12.83
CA ILE A 74 22.35 4.12 13.40
C ILE A 74 21.74 5.13 12.41
N GLU A 75 22.55 5.87 11.66
CA GLU A 75 22.11 6.78 10.61
C GLU A 75 21.44 6.06 9.45
N GLU A 76 21.97 4.90 9.03
CA GLU A 76 21.35 4.04 8.03
C GLU A 76 19.95 3.58 8.48
N GLN A 77 19.83 3.09 9.72
CA GLN A 77 18.54 2.69 10.30
C GLN A 77 17.57 3.87 10.44
N LEU A 78 18.06 5.09 10.70
CA LEU A 78 17.25 6.30 10.72
C LEU A 78 16.73 6.65 9.32
N GLY A 79 17.55 6.46 8.29
CA GLY A 79 17.18 6.62 6.88
C GLY A 79 16.02 5.70 6.50
N GLU A 80 16.10 4.43 6.87
CA GLU A 80 15.04 3.44 6.64
C GLU A 80 13.71 3.82 7.34
N ILE A 81 13.78 4.26 8.61
CA ILE A 81 12.58 4.73 9.32
C ILE A 81 11.98 5.98 8.66
N ALA A 82 12.82 6.95 8.29
CA ALA A 82 12.37 8.17 7.61
C ALA A 82 11.71 7.85 6.26
N HIS A 83 12.24 6.86 5.54
CA HIS A 83 11.65 6.34 4.31
C HIS A 83 10.27 5.71 4.57
N HIS A 84 10.14 4.80 5.54
CA HIS A 84 8.87 4.19 5.91
C HIS A 84 7.82 5.19 6.41
N ILE A 85 8.21 6.20 7.20
CA ILE A 85 7.33 7.28 7.63
C ILE A 85 6.89 8.14 6.45
N ARG A 86 7.79 8.42 5.50
CA ARG A 86 7.42 9.19 4.29
C ARG A 86 6.43 8.42 3.44
N ARG A 87 6.60 7.10 3.30
CA ARG A 87 5.61 6.21 2.67
C ARG A 87 4.26 6.30 3.37
N LEU A 88 4.22 6.17 4.70
CA LEU A 88 2.99 6.33 5.50
C LEU A 88 2.32 7.69 5.31
N ARG A 89 3.10 8.77 5.15
CA ARG A 89 2.60 10.14 4.97
C ARG A 89 1.98 10.39 3.59
N LEU A 90 2.46 9.70 2.56
CA LEU A 90 1.86 9.79 1.21
C LEU A 90 0.41 9.26 1.20
N TRP A 91 0.03 8.41 2.17
CA TRP A 91 -1.29 7.76 2.20
C TRP A 91 -2.46 8.62 2.70
N ASP A 92 -2.21 9.73 3.39
CA ASP A 92 -3.29 10.48 4.09
C ASP A 92 -3.55 11.89 3.54
N LEU A 93 -2.64 12.46 2.74
CA LEU A 93 -2.66 13.90 2.43
C LEU A 93 -2.71 14.27 0.95
N GLN A 94 -2.59 13.31 0.03
CA GLN A 94 -2.42 13.57 -1.41
C GLN A 94 -3.67 13.26 -2.26
N ILE A 95 -4.87 13.22 -1.67
CA ILE A 95 -6.12 12.91 -2.42
C ILE A 95 -6.35 13.87 -3.60
N ASN A 96 -5.85 15.10 -3.52
CA ASN A 96 -5.95 16.11 -4.59
C ASN A 96 -4.75 16.14 -5.54
N ASP A 97 -3.68 15.40 -5.26
CA ASP A 97 -2.50 15.38 -6.10
C ASP A 97 -2.76 14.53 -7.34
N ARG A 98 -2.01 14.88 -8.40
CA ARG A 98 -2.08 14.16 -9.67
C ARG A 98 -0.71 13.59 -10.00
N HIS A 99 -0.74 12.40 -10.56
CA HIS A 99 0.44 11.61 -10.86
C HIS A 99 0.29 11.01 -12.26
N THR A 100 1.41 10.61 -12.86
CA THR A 100 1.34 9.75 -14.06
C THR A 100 0.81 8.38 -13.66
N VAL A 101 0.19 7.68 -14.61
CA VAL A 101 -0.31 6.30 -14.38
C VAL A 101 0.82 5.38 -13.91
N ARG A 102 2.00 5.53 -14.52
CA ARG A 102 3.20 4.80 -14.16
C ARG A 102 3.61 5.03 -12.71
N ALA A 103 3.68 6.29 -12.26
CA ALA A 103 4.07 6.62 -10.89
C ALA A 103 3.10 6.03 -9.86
N LEU A 104 1.79 6.04 -10.15
CA LEU A 104 0.79 5.43 -9.28
C LEU A 104 0.89 3.90 -9.22
N VAL A 105 1.19 3.27 -10.35
CA VAL A 105 1.40 1.82 -10.39
C VAL A 105 2.65 1.42 -9.62
N ASP A 106 3.74 2.16 -9.78
CA ASP A 106 4.97 1.96 -9.02
C ASP A 106 4.70 2.08 -7.52
N GLU A 107 3.96 3.11 -7.11
CA GLU A 107 3.52 3.29 -5.73
C GLU A 107 2.62 2.13 -5.26
N ALA A 108 1.66 1.67 -6.06
CA ALA A 108 0.80 0.54 -5.72
C ALA A 108 1.61 -0.74 -5.49
N ILE A 109 2.61 -1.01 -6.35
CA ILE A 109 3.50 -2.17 -6.25
C ILE A 109 4.31 -2.11 -4.95
N GLU A 110 4.95 -0.98 -4.67
CA GLU A 110 5.75 -0.79 -3.47
C GLU A 110 4.92 -0.97 -2.20
N LEU A 111 3.65 -0.58 -2.22
CA LEU A 111 2.73 -0.73 -1.10
C LEU A 111 2.19 -2.13 -0.90
N ALA A 112 1.89 -2.85 -1.99
CA ALA A 112 1.35 -4.21 -1.89
C ALA A 112 2.44 -5.25 -1.56
N ARG A 113 3.67 -5.04 -2.04
CA ARG A 113 4.77 -6.03 -1.95
C ARG A 113 4.97 -6.61 -0.54
N PRO A 114 5.08 -5.83 0.55
CA PRO A 114 5.33 -6.40 1.87
C PRO A 114 4.20 -7.33 2.34
N ALA A 115 2.95 -6.95 2.09
CA ALA A 115 1.79 -7.75 2.46
C ALA A 115 1.68 -9.05 1.64
N LEU A 116 1.98 -8.98 0.34
CA LEU A 116 2.01 -10.14 -0.55
C LEU A 116 3.14 -11.12 -0.18
N MET A 117 4.31 -10.60 0.18
CA MET A 117 5.44 -11.43 0.59
C MET A 117 5.09 -12.28 1.83
N VAL A 118 4.37 -11.70 2.80
CA VAL A 118 3.89 -12.44 3.99
C VAL A 118 2.85 -13.51 3.61
N SER A 119 2.04 -13.29 2.58
CA SER A 119 1.08 -14.29 2.09
C SER A 119 1.69 -15.32 1.14
N GLY A 120 3.01 -15.26 0.88
CA GLY A 120 3.72 -16.17 -0.01
C GLY A 120 3.49 -15.89 -1.50
N THR A 121 3.08 -14.67 -1.84
CA THR A 121 2.94 -14.17 -3.21
C THR A 121 4.07 -13.21 -3.52
N GLU A 122 4.84 -13.49 -4.57
CA GLU A 122 5.90 -12.61 -5.05
C GLU A 122 5.32 -11.49 -5.91
N MET A 123 5.94 -10.32 -5.83
CA MET A 123 5.66 -9.18 -6.71
C MET A 123 7.00 -8.56 -7.04
N GLU A 124 7.25 -8.24 -8.31
CA GLU A 124 8.49 -7.59 -8.76
C GLU A 124 8.29 -6.08 -8.92
N PRO A 125 9.33 -5.25 -8.69
CA PRO A 125 9.28 -3.82 -8.99
C PRO A 125 9.03 -3.57 -10.47
N LEU A 126 8.45 -2.42 -10.79
CA LEU A 126 8.20 -2.05 -12.18
C LEU A 126 9.53 -1.77 -12.89
N PRO A 127 9.84 -2.43 -14.03
CA PRO A 127 11.07 -2.16 -14.77
C PRO A 127 11.10 -0.71 -15.26
N ALA A 128 12.21 0.01 -15.03
CA ALA A 128 12.35 1.43 -15.32
C ALA A 128 12.08 1.82 -16.78
N ASP A 129 12.34 0.91 -17.72
CA ASP A 129 12.25 1.10 -19.16
C ASP A 129 11.02 0.41 -19.80
N LEU A 130 10.08 -0.09 -18.99
CA LEU A 130 8.90 -0.78 -19.52
C LEU A 130 8.07 0.18 -20.40
N PRO A 131 7.91 -0.07 -21.71
CA PRO A 131 7.15 0.78 -22.61
C PRO A 131 5.65 0.54 -22.48
N GLY A 132 4.83 1.50 -22.92
CA GLY A 132 3.37 1.36 -22.99
C GLY A 132 2.58 2.14 -21.94
N TRP A 133 3.27 2.83 -21.03
CA TRP A 133 2.67 3.81 -20.13
C TRP A 133 2.52 5.16 -20.80
N ASP A 134 1.47 5.89 -20.45
CA ASP A 134 1.39 7.33 -20.70
C ASP A 134 2.05 8.09 -19.54
N ASP A 135 3.20 8.70 -19.82
CA ASP A 135 3.96 9.51 -18.87
C ASP A 135 3.54 11.00 -18.88
N VAL A 136 2.56 11.38 -19.71
CA VAL A 136 2.08 12.77 -19.82
C VAL A 136 0.81 12.96 -19.00
N THR A 137 -0.18 12.07 -19.17
CA THR A 137 -1.49 12.24 -18.55
C THR A 137 -1.41 12.14 -17.03
N GLN A 138 -1.95 13.17 -16.39
CA GLN A 138 -2.03 13.29 -14.95
C GLN A 138 -3.40 12.80 -14.48
N VAL A 139 -3.42 11.73 -13.69
CA VAL A 139 -4.63 11.13 -13.14
C VAL A 139 -4.73 11.35 -11.62
N PRO A 140 -5.94 11.34 -11.05
CA PRO A 140 -6.13 11.52 -9.62
C PRO A 140 -5.43 10.41 -8.81
N HIS A 141 -4.79 10.78 -7.69
CA HIS A 141 -4.15 9.82 -6.78
C HIS A 141 -5.11 8.73 -6.27
N THR A 142 -6.41 9.00 -6.19
CA THR A 142 -7.44 8.02 -5.81
C THR A 142 -7.48 6.76 -6.69
N LEU A 143 -6.93 6.80 -7.91
CA LEU A 143 -6.73 5.62 -8.75
C LEU A 143 -5.83 4.56 -8.07
N LEU A 144 -4.91 4.97 -7.19
CA LEU A 144 -4.06 4.08 -6.40
C LEU A 144 -4.90 3.00 -5.69
N TYR A 145 -6.05 3.38 -5.12
CA TYR A 145 -6.94 2.46 -4.42
C TYR A 145 -7.57 1.43 -5.37
N VAL A 146 -7.86 1.79 -6.62
CA VAL A 146 -8.38 0.84 -7.61
C VAL A 146 -7.31 -0.19 -7.99
N VAL A 147 -6.07 0.27 -8.21
CA VAL A 147 -4.94 -0.63 -8.55
C VAL A 147 -4.57 -1.54 -7.38
N LEU A 148 -4.45 -0.99 -6.16
CA LEU A 148 -4.23 -1.77 -4.94
C LEU A 148 -5.36 -2.77 -4.70
N GLY A 149 -6.61 -2.33 -4.88
CA GLY A 149 -7.78 -3.19 -4.80
C GLY A 149 -7.67 -4.37 -5.78
N ALA A 150 -7.30 -4.13 -7.03
CA ALA A 150 -7.14 -5.17 -8.04
C ALA A 150 -6.04 -6.18 -7.67
N ILE A 151 -4.90 -5.69 -7.14
CA ILE A 151 -3.81 -6.54 -6.64
C ILE A 151 -4.30 -7.44 -5.49
N TYR A 152 -4.92 -6.86 -4.46
CA TYR A 152 -5.40 -7.63 -3.31
C TYR A 152 -6.56 -8.55 -3.65
N HIS A 153 -7.46 -8.13 -4.54
CA HIS A 153 -8.54 -8.98 -5.06
C HIS A 153 -7.97 -10.26 -5.68
N LEU A 154 -6.98 -10.16 -6.57
CA LEU A 154 -6.35 -11.33 -7.18
C LEU A 154 -5.57 -12.18 -6.17
N ALA A 155 -4.93 -11.55 -5.18
CA ALA A 155 -4.20 -12.27 -4.13
C ALA A 155 -5.13 -13.07 -3.20
N GLU A 156 -6.30 -12.52 -2.87
CA GLU A 156 -7.23 -13.08 -1.89
C GLU A 156 -8.23 -14.07 -2.49
N GLN A 157 -8.72 -13.79 -3.69
CA GLN A 157 -9.78 -14.58 -4.33
C GLN A 157 -9.27 -15.80 -5.08
N SER A 158 -7.99 -15.80 -5.48
CA SER A 158 -7.40 -16.94 -6.17
C SER A 158 -7.27 -18.15 -5.23
N SER A 159 -7.73 -19.30 -5.73
CA SER A 159 -7.55 -20.60 -5.08
C SER A 159 -7.00 -21.60 -6.12
N PRO A 160 -5.74 -22.04 -5.99
CA PRO A 160 -4.77 -21.75 -4.93
C PRO A 160 -4.26 -20.28 -4.92
N VAL A 161 -3.61 -19.87 -3.84
CA VAL A 161 -2.93 -18.55 -3.73
C VAL A 161 -1.91 -18.42 -4.87
N PRO A 162 -1.82 -17.26 -5.54
CA PRO A 162 -0.91 -17.11 -6.66
C PRO A 162 0.55 -17.11 -6.18
N ALA A 163 1.44 -17.68 -6.99
CA ALA A 163 2.87 -17.61 -6.70
C ALA A 163 3.40 -16.20 -6.94
N GLN A 164 2.87 -15.51 -7.96
CA GLN A 164 3.34 -14.20 -8.37
C GLN A 164 2.16 -13.32 -8.81
N ILE A 165 2.22 -12.02 -8.51
CA ILE A 165 1.37 -10.99 -9.12
C ILE A 165 2.24 -10.02 -9.92
N THR A 166 1.84 -9.75 -11.15
CA THR A 166 2.53 -8.81 -12.05
C THR A 166 1.60 -7.69 -12.49
N VAL A 167 2.14 -6.47 -12.60
CA VAL A 167 1.41 -5.32 -13.16
C VAL A 167 2.13 -4.84 -14.41
N ALA A 168 1.37 -4.65 -15.49
CA ALA A 168 1.89 -4.23 -16.78
C ALA A 168 0.90 -3.27 -17.47
N PRO A 169 1.35 -2.44 -18.42
CA PRO A 169 0.43 -1.66 -19.23
C PRO A 169 -0.34 -2.60 -20.18
N ALA A 170 -1.65 -2.42 -20.27
CA ALA A 170 -2.53 -3.02 -21.28
C ALA A 170 -2.79 -2.08 -22.46
N GLY A 171 -2.32 -0.84 -22.35
CA GLY A 171 -2.48 0.27 -23.27
C GLY A 171 -2.06 1.58 -22.57
N PRO A 172 -2.02 2.72 -23.27
CA PRO A 172 -1.60 3.99 -22.68
C PRO A 172 -2.47 4.41 -21.49
N PHE A 173 -3.75 4.03 -21.52
CA PHE A 173 -4.75 4.33 -20.51
C PHE A 173 -5.29 3.08 -19.82
N SER A 174 -4.51 1.99 -19.80
CA SER A 174 -4.98 0.73 -19.24
C SER A 174 -3.89 0.02 -18.45
N VAL A 175 -4.22 -0.40 -17.24
CA VAL A 175 -3.36 -1.15 -16.33
C VAL A 175 -3.88 -2.57 -16.24
N ARG A 176 -3.00 -3.54 -16.46
CA ARG A 176 -3.30 -4.95 -16.31
C ARG A 176 -2.58 -5.51 -15.09
N VAL A 177 -3.34 -6.13 -14.20
CA VAL A 177 -2.84 -6.90 -13.06
C VAL A 177 -3.11 -8.38 -13.34
N GLN A 178 -2.08 -9.22 -13.25
CA GLN A 178 -2.18 -10.67 -13.50
C GLN A 178 -1.63 -11.45 -12.32
N ALA A 179 -2.38 -12.47 -11.89
CA ALA A 179 -1.94 -13.52 -10.99
C ALA A 179 -1.38 -14.70 -11.78
N ARG A 180 -0.24 -15.25 -11.34
CA ARG A 180 0.47 -16.33 -12.01
C ARG A 180 0.91 -17.41 -11.04
N GLY A 181 0.88 -18.64 -11.53
CA GLY A 181 1.32 -19.83 -10.79
C GLY A 181 0.46 -20.11 -9.56
N ALA A 182 0.86 -21.13 -8.81
CA ALA A 182 0.29 -21.48 -7.53
C ALA A 182 1.41 -21.46 -6.50
N SER A 183 1.27 -20.65 -5.45
CA SER A 183 2.23 -20.62 -4.36
C SER A 183 2.23 -21.97 -3.65
N THR A 184 3.42 -22.51 -3.43
CA THR A 184 3.60 -23.69 -2.56
C THR A 184 3.62 -23.31 -1.09
N ALA A 185 3.63 -22.00 -0.77
CA ALA A 185 3.39 -21.55 0.58
C ALA A 185 2.00 -22.04 0.97
N THR A 186 1.94 -22.94 1.94
CA THR A 186 0.70 -23.15 2.68
C THR A 186 0.31 -21.76 3.15
N ARG A 187 -0.90 -21.26 2.83
CA ARG A 187 -1.40 -20.00 3.38
C ARG A 187 -0.97 -20.02 4.84
N LEU A 188 0.01 -19.20 5.20
CA LEU A 188 0.40 -19.05 6.59
C LEU A 188 -0.79 -18.32 7.19
N MET A 189 -1.84 -19.09 7.51
CA MET A 189 -3.00 -18.72 8.28
C MET A 189 -2.61 -18.40 9.73
N ASP A 190 -1.38 -17.97 9.95
CA ASP A 190 -0.84 -17.45 11.18
C ASP A 190 -0.44 -15.96 11.09
N ALA A 191 -0.53 -15.33 9.91
CA ALA A 191 -0.75 -13.88 9.85
C ALA A 191 -2.12 -13.52 10.48
N ASP A 192 -3.07 -14.45 10.35
CA ASP A 192 -4.39 -14.43 10.98
C ASP A 192 -4.27 -14.47 12.52
N THR A 193 -3.25 -15.15 13.05
CA THR A 193 -2.99 -15.25 14.49
C THR A 193 -2.35 -13.96 15.02
N ALA A 194 -1.42 -13.35 14.28
CA ALA A 194 -0.82 -12.06 14.65
C ALA A 194 -1.81 -10.88 14.56
N ALA A 195 -2.66 -10.82 13.54
CA ALA A 195 -3.68 -9.78 13.38
C ALA A 195 -4.80 -9.90 14.44
N ARG A 196 -5.27 -11.12 14.73
CA ARG A 196 -6.20 -11.40 15.84
C ARG A 196 -5.60 -11.07 17.21
N SER A 197 -4.30 -11.30 17.42
CA SER A 197 -3.58 -10.92 18.65
C SER A 197 -3.54 -9.40 18.86
N ALA A 198 -3.60 -8.59 17.80
CA ALA A 198 -3.60 -7.13 17.85
C ALA A 198 -5.00 -6.52 17.98
N GLY A 199 -6.07 -7.33 17.99
CA GLY A 199 -7.46 -6.86 18.12
C GLY A 199 -7.98 -6.07 16.92
N LEU A 200 -7.28 -6.10 15.78
CA LEU A 200 -7.71 -5.42 14.56
C LEU A 200 -8.66 -6.35 13.79
N ALA A 201 -9.91 -5.94 13.61
CA ALA A 201 -10.85 -6.64 12.75
C ALA A 201 -10.29 -6.68 11.33
N GLN A 202 -10.13 -7.89 10.77
CA GLN A 202 -9.62 -8.05 9.42
C GLN A 202 -10.65 -7.47 8.44
N PRO A 203 -10.24 -6.64 7.47
CA PRO A 203 -11.17 -6.11 6.50
C PRO A 203 -11.77 -7.27 5.68
N PRO A 204 -13.06 -7.21 5.32
CA PRO A 204 -13.69 -8.25 4.50
C PRO A 204 -12.94 -8.42 3.17
N ALA A 205 -12.96 -9.63 2.61
CA ALA A 205 -12.30 -9.96 1.35
C ALA A 205 -12.74 -8.99 0.24
N LEU A 206 -11.78 -8.50 -0.56
CA LEU A 206 -12.07 -7.57 -1.64
C LEU A 206 -12.71 -8.32 -2.81
N ASP A 207 -13.97 -8.02 -3.10
CA ASP A 207 -14.68 -8.56 -4.26
C ASP A 207 -14.74 -7.61 -5.44
N LEU A 208 -15.16 -8.16 -6.58
CA LEU A 208 -15.28 -7.38 -7.81
C LEU A 208 -16.30 -6.25 -7.65
N ALA A 209 -17.35 -6.45 -6.85
CA ALA A 209 -18.35 -5.42 -6.57
C ALA A 209 -17.72 -4.21 -5.88
N ALA A 210 -16.86 -4.44 -4.88
CA ALA A 210 -16.09 -3.40 -4.22
C ALA A 210 -15.17 -2.66 -5.21
N LEU A 211 -14.46 -3.39 -6.08
CA LEU A 211 -13.60 -2.76 -7.10
C LEU A 211 -14.38 -1.87 -8.07
N LEU A 212 -15.54 -2.33 -8.53
CA LEU A 212 -16.42 -1.57 -9.40
C LEU A 212 -16.94 -0.31 -8.70
N GLN A 213 -17.26 -0.42 -7.41
CA GLN A 213 -17.69 0.71 -6.61
C GLN A 213 -16.60 1.78 -6.45
N LEU A 214 -15.33 1.39 -6.21
CA LEU A 214 -14.20 2.34 -6.18
C LEU A 214 -13.95 3.02 -7.53
N ALA A 215 -14.17 2.29 -8.62
CA ALA A 215 -13.88 2.77 -9.96
C ALA A 215 -14.96 3.74 -10.47
N GLN A 216 -16.20 3.57 -10.02
CA GLN A 216 -17.36 4.36 -10.44
C GLN A 216 -17.18 5.89 -10.31
N PRO A 217 -16.79 6.47 -9.16
CA PRO A 217 -16.63 7.93 -9.03
C PRO A 217 -15.49 8.49 -9.89
N LEU A 218 -14.55 7.63 -10.32
CA LEU A 218 -13.42 8.00 -11.17
C LEU A 218 -13.73 7.85 -12.66
N GLY A 219 -14.88 7.29 -13.04
CA GLY A 219 -15.19 6.95 -14.44
C GLY A 219 -14.28 5.86 -15.02
N VAL A 220 -13.64 5.07 -14.15
CA VAL A 220 -12.71 4.00 -14.53
C VAL A 220 -13.51 2.72 -14.77
N GLN A 221 -13.14 1.96 -15.79
CA GLN A 221 -13.71 0.64 -16.03
C GLN A 221 -12.81 -0.45 -15.46
N VAL A 222 -13.39 -1.42 -14.76
CA VAL A 222 -12.68 -2.57 -14.23
C VAL A 222 -13.29 -3.84 -14.82
N GLN A 223 -12.44 -4.69 -15.39
CA GLN A 223 -12.83 -5.98 -15.93
C GLN A 223 -11.97 -7.07 -15.30
N ALA A 224 -12.60 -8.04 -14.64
CA ALA A 224 -11.92 -9.19 -14.08
C ALA A 224 -12.23 -10.44 -14.91
N SER A 225 -11.19 -11.19 -15.25
CA SER A 225 -11.29 -12.47 -15.97
C SER A 225 -10.32 -13.47 -15.34
N GLY A 226 -10.86 -14.37 -14.50
CA GLY A 226 -10.10 -15.42 -13.84
C GLY A 226 -8.91 -14.87 -13.03
N SER A 227 -7.71 -14.99 -13.58
CA SER A 227 -6.45 -14.57 -12.96
C SER A 227 -5.96 -13.19 -13.43
N GLU A 228 -6.81 -12.40 -14.08
CA GLU A 228 -6.46 -11.07 -14.60
C GLU A 228 -7.52 -10.04 -14.23
N VAL A 229 -7.06 -8.85 -13.86
CA VAL A 229 -7.89 -7.64 -13.73
C VAL A 229 -7.30 -6.56 -14.62
N THR A 230 -8.11 -6.02 -15.52
CA THR A 230 -7.76 -4.85 -16.33
C THR A 230 -8.53 -3.63 -15.81
N VAL A 231 -7.80 -2.53 -15.59
CA VAL A 231 -8.30 -1.24 -15.16
C VAL A 231 -8.09 -0.25 -16.30
N THR A 232 -9.18 0.29 -16.85
CA THR A 232 -9.16 1.22 -18.00
C THR A 232 -9.59 2.61 -17.56
N LEU A 233 -8.75 3.60 -17.83
CA LEU A 233 -8.92 4.99 -17.42
C LEU A 233 -9.88 5.74 -18.38
N PRO A 234 -10.62 6.74 -17.89
CA PRO A 234 -11.43 7.61 -18.76
C PRO A 234 -10.53 8.48 -19.63
N GLY A 235 -10.70 8.43 -20.96
CA GLY A 235 -9.93 9.24 -21.91
C GLY A 235 -9.08 8.47 -22.92
N GLY A 236 -9.16 7.14 -22.95
CA GLY A 236 -8.73 6.32 -24.08
C GLY A 236 -9.70 6.30 -25.25
#